data_AF-A0A4Q6BPL6-F1
#
_entry.id   AF-A0A4Q6BPL6-F1
#
_cell.length_a   1.000
_cell.length_b   1.000
_cell.length_c   1.000
_cell.angle_alpha   90.00
_cell.angle_beta   90.00
_cell.angle_gamma   90.00
#
_symmetry.space_group_name_H-M   'P 1'
#
loop_
_entity.id
_entity.type
_entity.pdbx_description
1 polymer ?
#
loop_
_entity_poly.entity_id
_entity_poly.type
_entity_poly.pdbx_seq_one_letter_code
_entity_poly.pdbx_strand_id
1 'polypeptide(L)'
;EVSKGHLKWKVSELARAAKVSRPLIYYHFGKTKAAILKECLSIIAVDYFGLQPERKESLESSNRFDSLLRTRRIFLANPLLAVFYQRARSKNGELGDFFEDIEKRFQKKLSRQFPKCSAVEIRALHGLLHGLITAPFLDEASFKTAFGLIAFPKG
;
A
#
# COMPACT_ATOMS: atom_id res chain seq x y z
N GLU A 1 -28.88 8.58 4.78
CA GLU A 1 -28.17 7.58 3.95
C GLU A 1 -26.91 8.23 3.37
N VAL A 2 -25.72 7.63 3.50
CA VAL A 2 -24.47 8.28 3.06
C VAL A 2 -24.32 8.17 1.53
N SER A 3 -24.20 9.32 0.86
CA SER A 3 -24.29 9.47 -0.61
C SER A 3 -22.95 9.58 -1.36
N LYS A 4 -21.80 9.50 -0.68
CA LYS A 4 -20.49 9.59 -1.34
C LYS A 4 -20.26 8.36 -2.22
N GLY A 5 -19.80 8.56 -3.46
CA GLY A 5 -19.67 7.51 -4.48
C GLY A 5 -18.88 6.26 -4.05
N HIS A 6 -17.85 6.41 -3.21
CA HIS A 6 -17.05 5.30 -2.68
C HIS A 6 -17.72 4.52 -1.53
N LEU A 7 -18.89 4.97 -1.06
CA LEU A 7 -19.73 4.31 -0.04
C LEU A 7 -21.02 3.71 -0.64
N LYS A 8 -21.13 3.68 -1.98
CA LYS A 8 -22.22 3.03 -2.73
C LYS A 8 -22.08 1.50 -2.76
N TRP A 9 -21.95 0.88 -1.59
CA TRP A 9 -21.93 -0.57 -1.38
C TRP A 9 -22.72 -0.91 -0.12
N LYS A 10 -23.29 -2.11 -0.01
CA LYS A 10 -24.06 -2.51 1.19
C LYS A 10 -23.22 -3.40 2.10
N VAL A 11 -23.32 -3.20 3.42
CA VAL A 11 -22.63 -4.07 4.40
C VAL A 11 -23.11 -5.53 4.27
N SER A 12 -24.34 -5.75 3.82
CA SER A 12 -24.85 -7.09 3.51
C SER A 12 -24.15 -7.76 2.32
N GLU A 13 -23.70 -6.99 1.32
CA GLU A 13 -22.92 -7.51 0.19
C GLU A 13 -21.52 -7.91 0.66
N LEU A 14 -20.91 -7.06 1.51
CA LEU A 14 -19.61 -7.37 2.14
C LEU A 14 -19.69 -8.64 3.00
N ALA A 15 -20.71 -8.76 3.86
CA ALA A 15 -20.96 -9.94 4.70
C ALA A 15 -21.09 -11.22 3.87
N ARG A 16 -21.84 -11.15 2.76
CA ARG A 16 -22.01 -12.27 1.83
C ARG A 16 -20.69 -12.67 1.16
N ALA A 17 -19.95 -11.69 0.64
CA ALA A 17 -18.68 -11.93 -0.04
C ALA A 17 -17.62 -12.51 0.91
N ALA A 18 -17.54 -11.99 2.12
CA ALA A 18 -16.60 -12.43 3.15
C ALA A 18 -17.07 -13.67 3.93
N LYS A 19 -18.28 -14.18 3.66
CA LYS A 19 -18.89 -15.32 4.37
C LYS A 19 -18.92 -15.14 5.90
N VAL A 20 -19.19 -13.92 6.36
CA VAL A 20 -19.29 -13.57 7.79
C VAL A 20 -20.59 -12.84 8.09
N SER A 21 -20.93 -12.72 9.37
CA SER A 21 -22.12 -11.99 9.81
C SER A 21 -21.86 -10.46 9.80
N ARG A 22 -22.91 -9.66 9.58
CA ARG A 22 -22.81 -8.18 9.70
C ARG A 22 -22.38 -7.73 11.10
N PRO A 23 -22.85 -8.35 12.21
CA PRO A 23 -22.34 -8.02 13.55
C PRO A 23 -20.83 -8.20 13.67
N LEU A 24 -20.25 -9.26 13.10
CA LEU A 24 -18.81 -9.49 13.15
C LEU A 24 -18.04 -8.38 12.41
N ILE A 25 -18.56 -7.94 11.25
CA ILE A 25 -17.99 -6.79 10.53
C ILE A 25 -18.05 -5.53 11.40
N TYR A 26 -19.20 -5.23 12.01
CA TYR A 26 -19.34 -4.03 12.84
C TYR A 26 -18.46 -4.05 14.09
N TYR A 27 -18.24 -5.24 14.66
CA TYR A 27 -17.40 -5.43 15.82
C TYR A 27 -15.93 -5.13 15.51
N HIS A 28 -15.40 -5.61 14.37
CA HIS A 28 -13.99 -5.44 14.02
C HIS A 28 -13.67 -4.15 13.26
N PHE A 29 -14.58 -3.67 12.41
CA PHE A 29 -14.31 -2.57 11.48
C PHE A 29 -15.14 -1.31 11.78
N GLY A 30 -16.02 -1.36 12.77
CA GLY A 30 -16.85 -0.24 13.20
C GLY A 30 -18.26 -0.23 12.61
N LYS A 31 -19.12 0.61 13.19
CA LYS A 31 -20.59 0.57 12.97
C LYS A 31 -21.07 1.30 11.71
N THR A 32 -20.20 2.04 11.02
CA THR A 32 -20.57 2.84 9.84
C THR A 32 -19.76 2.43 8.62
N LYS A 33 -20.32 2.60 7.40
CA LYS A 33 -19.59 2.28 6.16
C LYS A 33 -18.26 3.05 6.03
N ALA A 34 -18.25 4.30 6.48
CA ALA A 34 -17.05 5.13 6.48
C ALA A 34 -15.99 4.59 7.45
N ALA A 35 -16.39 4.17 8.67
CA ALA A 35 -15.49 3.55 9.63
C ALA A 35 -14.92 2.23 9.09
N ILE A 36 -15.78 1.37 8.52
CA ILE A 36 -15.37 0.10 7.92
C ILE A 36 -14.36 0.33 6.81
N LEU A 37 -14.66 1.25 5.89
CA LEU A 37 -13.76 1.58 4.79
C LEU A 37 -12.42 2.10 5.32
N LYS A 38 -12.44 3.04 6.28
CA LYS A 38 -11.22 3.62 6.85
C LYS A 38 -10.35 2.56 7.52
N GLU A 39 -10.94 1.63 8.26
CA GLU A 39 -10.20 0.55 8.93
C GLU A 39 -9.59 -0.41 7.92
N CYS A 40 -10.36 -0.85 6.92
CA CYS A 40 -9.85 -1.69 5.84
C CYS A 40 -8.72 -0.99 5.08
N LEU A 41 -8.85 0.31 4.80
CA LEU A 41 -7.82 1.10 4.13
C LEU A 41 -6.56 1.26 4.98
N SER A 42 -6.70 1.45 6.29
CA SER A 42 -5.55 1.48 7.20
C SER A 42 -4.74 0.20 7.09
N ILE A 43 -5.40 -0.96 7.19
CA ILE A 43 -4.74 -2.27 7.09
C ILE A 43 -4.09 -2.44 5.71
N ILE A 44 -4.84 -2.19 4.64
CA ILE A 44 -4.36 -2.34 3.26
C ILE A 44 -3.17 -1.42 3.02
N ALA A 45 -3.26 -0.15 3.40
CA ALA A 45 -2.23 0.84 3.13
C ALA A 45 -0.96 0.60 3.96
N VAL A 46 -1.10 0.15 5.21
CA VAL A 46 0.05 -0.24 6.03
C VAL A 46 0.76 -1.46 5.42
N ASP A 47 0.02 -2.43 4.88
CA ASP A 47 0.61 -3.56 4.17
C ASP A 47 1.22 -3.17 2.81
N TYR A 48 0.52 -2.30 2.06
CA TYR A 48 0.93 -1.75 0.76
C TYR A 48 2.28 -1.08 0.83
N PHE A 49 2.51 -0.28 1.87
CA PHE A 49 3.74 0.50 2.06
C PHE A 49 4.73 -0.15 3.03
N GLY A 50 4.43 -1.37 3.52
CA GLY A 50 5.28 -2.08 4.47
C GLY A 50 5.55 -1.26 5.75
N LEU A 51 4.53 -0.57 6.25
CA LEU A 51 4.58 0.31 7.41
C LEU A 51 4.20 -0.39 8.73
N GLN A 52 3.97 -1.72 8.69
CA GLN A 52 3.62 -2.51 9.87
C GLN A 52 4.72 -2.39 10.94
N PRO A 53 4.38 -2.17 12.23
CA PRO A 53 5.34 -2.09 13.33
C PRO A 53 6.25 -3.34 13.44
N GLU A 54 5.74 -4.51 13.06
CA GLU A 54 6.46 -5.79 13.11
C GLU A 54 7.47 -5.92 11.97
N ARG A 55 7.36 -5.09 10.92
CA ARG A 55 8.38 -4.94 9.87
C ARG A 55 9.43 -3.91 10.31
N LYS A 56 9.97 -4.06 11.52
CA LYS A 56 11.23 -3.42 11.95
C LYS A 56 12.37 -4.04 11.16
N GLU A 57 12.45 -3.70 9.88
CA GLU A 57 13.52 -4.16 9.00
C GLU A 57 14.86 -3.62 9.53
N SER A 58 15.79 -4.52 9.83
CA SER A 58 17.21 -4.20 9.99
C SER A 58 17.73 -3.53 8.71
N LEU A 59 18.67 -2.58 8.85
CA LEU A 59 19.23 -1.76 7.78
C LEU A 59 19.99 -2.56 6.68
N GLU A 60 20.08 -3.88 6.80
CA GLU A 60 20.76 -4.74 5.83
C GLU A 60 19.96 -4.93 4.53
N SER A 61 20.67 -5.10 3.41
CA SER A 61 20.10 -5.19 2.06
C SER A 61 19.17 -6.37 1.83
N SER A 62 19.44 -7.52 2.47
CA SER A 62 18.63 -8.74 2.40
C SER A 62 17.20 -8.50 2.90
N ASN A 63 17.05 -7.78 4.02
CA ASN A 63 15.75 -7.52 4.65
C ASN A 63 14.86 -6.56 3.81
N ARG A 64 15.48 -5.64 3.05
CA ARG A 64 14.76 -4.69 2.19
C ARG A 64 14.13 -5.38 0.98
N PHE A 65 14.88 -6.26 0.31
CA PHE A 65 14.36 -7.01 -0.83
C PHE A 65 13.19 -7.91 -0.41
N ASP A 66 13.35 -8.65 0.70
CA ASP A 66 12.31 -9.55 1.19
C ASP A 66 11.02 -8.81 1.58
N SER A 67 11.15 -7.62 2.16
CA SER A 67 9.98 -6.78 2.47
C SER A 67 9.23 -6.34 1.21
N LEU A 68 9.96 -5.88 0.18
CA LEU A 68 9.37 -5.49 -1.09
C LEU A 68 8.76 -6.68 -1.83
N LEU A 69 9.40 -7.85 -1.77
CA LEU A 69 8.90 -9.09 -2.35
C LEU A 69 7.60 -9.54 -1.65
N ARG A 70 7.53 -9.43 -0.32
CA ARG A 70 6.30 -9.69 0.45
C ARG A 70 5.18 -8.75 0.02
N THR A 71 5.48 -7.47 -0.11
CA THR A 71 4.51 -6.48 -0.60
C THR A 71 4.06 -6.82 -2.03
N ARG A 72 4.99 -7.12 -2.95
CA ARG A 72 4.69 -7.54 -4.33
C ARG A 72 3.74 -8.75 -4.38
N ARG A 73 3.96 -9.77 -3.55
CA ARG A 73 3.07 -10.95 -3.50
C ARG A 73 1.63 -10.56 -3.16
N ILE A 74 1.42 -9.59 -2.28
CA ILE A 74 0.08 -9.08 -1.94
C ILE A 74 -0.57 -8.42 -3.16
N PHE A 75 0.18 -7.62 -3.94
CA PHE A 75 -0.33 -6.98 -5.16
C PHE A 75 -0.69 -7.95 -6.25
N LEU A 76 0.19 -8.92 -6.52
CA LEU A 76 -0.07 -9.90 -7.57
C LEU A 76 -1.29 -10.77 -7.22
N ALA A 77 -1.51 -11.04 -5.93
CA ALA A 77 -2.73 -11.70 -5.46
C ALA A 77 -3.97 -10.79 -5.49
N ASN A 78 -3.80 -9.46 -5.48
CA ASN A 78 -4.89 -8.49 -5.39
C ASN A 78 -4.68 -7.28 -6.34
N PRO A 79 -4.67 -7.49 -7.67
CA PRO A 79 -4.30 -6.45 -8.64
C PRO A 79 -5.23 -5.23 -8.62
N LEU A 80 -6.49 -5.41 -8.18
CA LEU A 80 -7.45 -4.32 -8.01
C LEU A 80 -7.01 -3.29 -6.97
N LEU A 81 -6.10 -3.64 -6.03
CA LEU A 81 -5.56 -2.69 -5.06
C LEU A 81 -4.74 -1.57 -5.72
N ALA A 82 -3.93 -1.91 -6.74
CA ALA A 82 -3.16 -0.91 -7.49
C ALA A 82 -4.08 0.06 -8.23
N VAL A 83 -5.11 -0.47 -8.91
CA VAL A 83 -6.11 0.33 -9.63
C VAL A 83 -6.90 1.21 -8.66
N PHE A 84 -7.31 0.64 -7.52
CA PHE A 84 -8.02 1.37 -6.48
C PHE A 84 -7.18 2.53 -5.93
N TYR A 85 -5.92 2.27 -5.59
CA TYR A 85 -4.97 3.29 -5.13
C TYR A 85 -4.85 4.42 -6.15
N GLN A 86 -4.56 4.12 -7.43
CA GLN A 86 -4.39 5.14 -8.48
C GLN A 86 -5.66 5.99 -8.65
N ARG A 87 -6.84 5.36 -8.64
CA ARG A 87 -8.12 6.05 -8.77
C ARG A 87 -8.46 6.91 -7.55
N ALA A 88 -8.12 6.45 -6.35
CA ALA A 88 -8.36 7.20 -5.13
C ALA A 88 -7.40 8.38 -4.99
N ARG A 89 -6.11 8.16 -5.27
CA ARG A 89 -5.05 9.15 -5.13
C ARG A 89 -5.13 10.29 -6.17
N SER A 90 -5.64 10.01 -7.36
CA SER A 90 -5.82 11.00 -8.44
C SER A 90 -7.00 11.96 -8.23
N LYS A 91 -7.84 11.73 -7.21
CA LYS A 91 -8.99 12.58 -6.91
C LYS A 91 -8.76 13.34 -5.62
N ASN A 92 -9.15 14.61 -5.61
CA ASN A 92 -9.23 15.39 -4.38
C ASN A 92 -10.38 14.85 -3.50
N GLY A 93 -10.10 14.68 -2.21
CA GLY A 93 -11.07 14.27 -1.20
C GLY A 93 -10.50 13.26 -0.21
N GLU A 94 -11.36 12.84 0.71
CA GLU A 94 -11.00 12.07 1.92
C GLU A 94 -10.10 10.84 1.67
N LEU A 95 -10.32 10.11 0.57
CA LEU A 95 -9.48 8.96 0.21
C LEU A 95 -8.12 9.38 -0.36
N GLY A 96 -8.09 10.46 -1.14
CA GLY A 96 -6.84 11.02 -1.67
C GLY A 96 -5.97 11.56 -0.54
N ASP A 97 -6.57 12.30 0.39
CA ASP A 97 -5.89 12.85 1.57
C ASP A 97 -5.32 11.72 2.46
N PHE A 98 -6.10 10.64 2.63
CA PHE A 98 -5.65 9.46 3.36
C PHE A 98 -4.41 8.82 2.69
N PHE A 99 -4.45 8.60 1.37
CA PHE A 99 -3.31 8.01 0.68
C PHE A 99 -2.09 8.94 0.71
N GLU A 100 -2.28 10.25 0.61
CA GLU A 100 -1.18 11.22 0.71
C GLU A 100 -0.48 11.16 2.08
N ASP A 101 -1.22 11.01 3.18
CA ASP A 101 -0.62 10.82 4.51
C ASP A 101 0.25 9.55 4.56
N ILE A 102 -0.28 8.44 4.04
CA ILE A 102 0.46 7.18 3.98
C ILE A 102 1.72 7.31 3.12
N GLU A 103 1.63 7.98 1.97
CA GLU A 103 2.76 8.26 1.10
C GLU A 103 3.84 9.07 1.82
N LYS A 104 3.46 10.11 2.58
CA LYS A 104 4.39 10.91 3.40
C LYS A 104 5.09 10.05 4.44
N ARG A 105 4.36 9.14 5.10
CA ARG A 105 4.94 8.19 6.08
C ARG A 105 5.93 7.24 5.42
N PHE A 106 5.60 6.72 4.24
CA PHE A 106 6.51 5.87 3.47
C PHE A 106 7.75 6.62 2.99
N GLN A 107 7.59 7.84 2.46
CA GLN A 107 8.70 8.69 2.06
C GLN A 107 9.62 9.03 3.24
N LYS A 108 9.07 9.23 4.44
CA LYS A 108 9.85 9.38 5.68
C LYS A 108 10.60 8.10 6.07
N LYS A 109 10.03 6.91 5.80
CA LYS A 109 10.74 5.63 5.96
C LYS A 109 11.91 5.55 4.97
N LEU A 110 11.67 5.88 3.69
CA LEU A 110 12.71 5.89 2.65
C LEU A 110 13.82 6.89 2.97
N SER A 111 13.52 8.10 3.44
CA SER A 111 14.54 9.10 3.76
C SER A 111 15.49 8.65 4.88
N ARG A 112 15.02 7.78 5.79
CA ARG A 112 15.87 7.16 6.81
C ARG A 112 16.78 6.08 6.23
N GLN A 113 16.30 5.35 5.23
CA GLN A 113 17.06 4.29 4.56
C GLN A 113 18.06 4.84 3.53
N PHE A 114 17.77 6.01 2.95
CA PHE A 114 18.57 6.67 1.93
C PHE A 114 18.86 8.12 2.36
N PRO A 115 19.65 8.33 3.43
CA PRO A 115 19.84 9.65 4.05
C PRO A 115 20.59 10.66 3.17
N LYS A 116 21.25 10.18 2.10
CA LYS A 116 21.94 11.04 1.12
C LYS A 116 21.02 11.57 0.02
N CYS A 117 19.80 11.03 -0.11
CA CYS A 117 18.85 11.45 -1.12
C CYS A 117 18.06 12.69 -0.65
N SER A 118 17.90 13.64 -1.56
CA SER A 118 17.00 14.79 -1.44
C SER A 118 15.53 14.36 -1.41
N ALA A 119 14.64 15.26 -1.00
CA ALA A 119 13.19 15.02 -1.01
C ALA A 119 12.63 14.72 -2.43
N VAL A 120 13.28 15.24 -3.48
CA VAL A 120 12.89 14.93 -4.87
C VAL A 120 13.30 13.50 -5.22
N GLU A 121 14.52 13.11 -4.90
CA GLU A 121 15.03 11.75 -5.15
C GLU A 121 14.24 10.70 -4.33
N ILE A 122 13.84 11.02 -3.10
CA ILE A 122 12.98 10.13 -2.29
C ILE A 122 11.61 9.92 -2.95
N ARG A 123 11.01 10.97 -3.53
CA ARG A 123 9.76 10.84 -4.28
C ARG A 123 9.94 10.04 -5.57
N ALA A 124 11.05 10.24 -6.28
CA ALA A 124 11.39 9.45 -7.46
C ALA A 124 11.58 7.97 -7.11
N LEU A 125 12.34 7.67 -6.06
CA LEU A 125 12.56 6.32 -5.54
C LEU A 125 11.24 5.65 -5.13
N HIS A 126 10.36 6.38 -4.45
CA HIS A 126 9.02 5.89 -4.13
C HIS A 126 8.26 5.50 -5.41
N GLY A 127 8.22 6.36 -6.43
CA GLY A 127 7.57 6.04 -7.71
C GLY A 127 8.16 4.82 -8.41
N LEU A 128 9.50 4.69 -8.43
CA LEU A 128 10.20 3.55 -9.01
C LEU A 128 9.87 2.24 -8.29
N LEU A 129 9.91 2.24 -6.95
CA LEU A 129 9.55 1.07 -6.14
C LEU A 129 8.10 0.68 -6.35
N HIS A 130 7.20 1.67 -6.44
CA HIS A 130 5.79 1.44 -6.71
C HIS A 130 5.56 0.75 -8.06
N GLY A 131 6.18 1.25 -9.13
CA GLY A 131 6.12 0.62 -10.45
C GLY A 131 6.68 -0.79 -10.43
N LEU A 132 7.83 -0.99 -9.77
CA LEU A 132 8.47 -2.30 -9.64
C LEU A 132 7.59 -3.32 -8.89
N ILE A 133 6.96 -2.90 -7.78
CA ILE A 133 6.05 -3.74 -7.00
C ILE A 133 4.81 -4.15 -7.81
N THR A 134 4.26 -3.22 -8.60
CA THR A 134 2.96 -3.40 -9.27
C THR A 134 3.05 -4.00 -10.67
N ALA A 135 4.25 -4.08 -11.27
CA ALA A 135 4.47 -4.63 -12.62
C ALA A 135 4.27 -6.16 -12.66
N PRO A 136 3.18 -6.70 -13.25
CA PRO A 136 2.88 -8.13 -13.19
C PRO A 136 3.75 -8.99 -14.12
N PHE A 137 4.38 -8.37 -15.12
CA PHE A 137 5.20 -9.06 -16.12
C PHE A 137 6.59 -9.45 -15.63
N LEU A 138 7.03 -8.96 -14.47
CA LEU A 138 8.34 -9.29 -13.90
C LEU A 138 8.26 -10.62 -13.15
N ASP A 139 9.07 -11.59 -13.54
CA ASP A 139 9.36 -12.74 -12.68
C ASP A 139 10.24 -12.34 -11.48
N GLU A 140 10.45 -13.26 -10.54
CA GLU A 140 11.20 -12.95 -9.31
C GLU A 140 12.66 -12.59 -9.59
N ALA A 141 13.29 -13.23 -10.59
CA ALA A 141 14.67 -12.95 -10.98
C ALA A 141 14.84 -11.55 -11.59
N SER A 142 13.90 -11.16 -12.47
CA SER A 142 13.85 -9.83 -13.09
C SER A 142 13.53 -8.76 -12.05
N PHE A 143 12.61 -9.04 -11.12
CA PHE A 143 12.31 -8.15 -10.00
C PHE A 143 13.53 -7.92 -9.10
N LYS A 144 14.28 -8.99 -8.76
CA LYS A 144 15.53 -8.90 -7.99
C LYS A 144 16.59 -8.08 -8.71
N THR A 145 16.75 -8.30 -10.01
CA THR A 145 17.69 -7.54 -10.84
C THR A 145 17.33 -6.07 -10.87
N ALA A 146 16.07 -5.73 -11.12
CA ALA A 146 15.59 -4.36 -11.16
C ALA A 146 15.69 -3.65 -9.80
N PHE A 147 15.41 -4.36 -8.69
CA PHE A 147 15.65 -3.82 -7.35
C PHE A 147 17.13 -3.49 -7.12
N GLY A 148 18.04 -4.36 -7.54
CA GLY A 148 19.48 -4.12 -7.46
C GLY A 148 19.93 -2.85 -8.18
N LEU A 149 19.38 -2.59 -9.38
CA LEU A 149 19.67 -1.38 -10.16
C LEU A 149 19.22 -0.10 -9.44
N ILE A 150 18.10 -0.16 -8.71
CA ILE A 150 17.53 0.98 -7.99
C ILE A 150 18.22 1.22 -6.64
N ALA A 151 18.48 0.14 -5.89
CA ALA A 151 19.02 0.24 -4.53
C ALA A 151 20.53 0.52 -4.50
N PHE A 152 21.25 0.14 -5.55
CA PHE A 152 22.69 0.31 -5.71
C PHE A 152 22.99 0.75 -7.14
N PRO A 153 22.69 2.01 -7.52
CA PRO A 153 23.10 2.51 -8.82
C PRO A 153 24.63 2.33 -8.90
N LYS A 154 25.09 1.53 -9.88
CA LYS A 154 26.52 1.37 -10.15
C LYS A 154 27.04 2.75 -10.52
N GLY A 155 27.78 3.36 -9.59
CA GLY A 155 28.65 4.51 -9.87
C GLY A 155 29.91 4.05 -10.58
#